data_AF-A0A528FRF7-F1
#
_entry.id   AF-A0A528FRF7-F1
#
_cell.length_a   1.000
_cell.length_b   1.000
_cell.length_c   1.000
_cell.angle_alpha   90.00
_cell.angle_beta   90.00
_cell.angle_gamma   90.00
#
_symmetry.space_group_name_H-M   'P 1'
#
loop_
_entity.id
_entity.type
_entity.pdbx_description
1 polymer ?
#
loop_
_entity_poly.entity_id
_entity_poly.type
_entity_poly.pdbx_seq_one_letter_code
_entity_poly.pdbx_strand_id
1 'polypeptide(L)'
;VIPHGTTSMFIDPHEIANVLGLPGVRLMHDEAVVMPINVLVQMPSCVPSAPGLEHAGAELTVADVTEAMAWENIIGLGEVMNFPGV
;
A
#
# COMPACT_ATOMS: atom_id res chain seq x y z
N VAL A 1 4.62 11.17 16.05
CA VAL A 1 5.72 10.19 16.25
C VAL A 1 7.11 10.83 16.30
N ILE A 2 7.42 11.84 15.49
CA ILE A 2 8.76 12.49 15.43
C ILE A 2 9.30 12.93 16.80
N PRO A 3 8.56 13.62 17.69
CA PRO A 3 9.08 14.04 18.99
C PRO A 3 9.44 12.88 19.93
N HIS A 4 9.02 11.66 19.59
CA HIS A 4 9.30 10.44 20.35
C HIS A 4 10.43 9.60 19.74
N GLY A 5 11.14 10.11 18.72
CA GLY A 5 12.35 9.49 18.16
C GLY A 5 12.12 8.53 16.99
N THR A 6 10.88 8.26 16.58
CA THR A 6 10.61 7.49 15.36
C THR A 6 10.83 8.38 14.14
N THR A 7 11.90 8.10 13.41
CA THR A 7 12.33 8.86 12.23
C THR A 7 12.14 8.11 10.92
N SER A 8 11.77 6.82 10.98
CA SER A 8 11.58 5.98 9.81
C SER A 8 10.46 4.97 10.03
N MET A 9 9.67 4.71 8.99
CA MET A 9 8.60 3.72 8.99
C MET A 9 8.49 3.05 7.62
N PHE A 10 8.04 1.81 7.65
CA PHE A 10 7.63 1.02 6.49
C PHE A 10 6.12 0.87 6.64
N ILE A 11 5.36 1.43 5.70
CA ILE A 11 3.90 1.45 5.79
C ILE A 11 3.29 0.60 4.68
N ASP A 12 2.22 -0.11 5.02
CA ASP A 12 1.35 -0.79 4.06
C ASP A 12 -0.02 -0.10 4.09
N PRO A 13 -0.37 0.72 3.09
CA PRO A 13 -1.62 1.47 3.07
C PRO A 13 -2.81 0.60 2.62
N HIS A 14 -2.91 -0.65 3.10
CA HIS A 14 -3.91 -1.60 2.59
C HIS A 14 -5.34 -1.24 2.99
N GLU A 15 -5.56 -0.47 4.06
CA GLU A 15 -6.89 -0.06 4.48
C GLU A 15 -7.46 0.98 3.50
N ILE A 16 -6.68 2.00 3.14
CA ILE A 16 -7.12 2.98 2.15
C ILE A 16 -7.20 2.37 0.75
N ALA A 17 -6.37 1.38 0.44
CA ALA A 17 -6.45 0.65 -0.82
C ALA A 17 -7.75 -0.18 -0.92
N ASN A 18 -8.20 -0.81 0.16
CA ASN A 18 -9.49 -1.50 0.19
C ASN A 18 -10.68 -0.56 -0.03
N VAL A 19 -10.56 0.73 0.32
CA VAL A 19 -11.65 1.71 0.15
C VAL A 19 -11.58 2.43 -1.21
N LEU A 20 -10.38 2.85 -1.63
CA LEU A 20 -10.18 3.77 -2.77
C LEU A 20 -9.31 3.18 -3.89
N GLY A 21 -8.78 1.98 -3.74
CA GLY A 21 -7.91 1.32 -4.73
C GLY A 21 -6.56 2.01 -4.89
N LEU A 22 -5.99 1.89 -6.09
CA LEU A 22 -4.72 2.49 -6.48
C LEU A 22 -4.68 4.02 -6.25
N PRO A 23 -5.75 4.80 -6.51
CA PRO A 23 -5.79 6.21 -6.12
C PRO A 23 -5.56 6.46 -4.61
N GLY A 24 -6.09 5.60 -3.74
CA GLY A 24 -5.86 5.67 -2.30
C GLY A 24 -4.39 5.45 -1.93
N VAL A 25 -3.75 4.47 -2.58
CA VAL A 25 -2.31 4.20 -2.42
C VAL A 25 -1.49 5.41 -2.88
N ARG A 26 -1.86 6.00 -4.02
CA ARG A 26 -1.19 7.19 -4.56
C ARG A 26 -1.22 8.37 -3.61
N LEU A 27 -2.36 8.61 -2.95
CA LEU A 27 -2.48 9.68 -1.94
C LEU A 27 -1.51 9.49 -0.77
N MET A 28 -1.43 8.27 -0.23
CA MET A 28 -0.49 7.97 0.87
C MET A 28 0.97 8.06 0.42
N HIS A 29 1.27 7.59 -0.79
CA HIS A 29 2.60 7.69 -1.39
C HIS A 29 3.04 9.15 -1.57
N ASP A 30 2.19 9.99 -2.18
CA ASP A 30 2.55 11.37 -2.49
C ASP A 30 2.80 12.19 -1.21
N GLU A 31 2.03 11.94 -0.15
CA GLU A 31 2.31 12.52 1.18
C GLU A 31 3.60 11.96 1.78
N ALA A 32 3.84 10.64 1.69
CA ALA A 32 5.04 10.00 2.23
C ALA A 32 6.34 10.60 1.65
N VAL A 33 6.36 10.95 0.36
CA VAL A 33 7.52 11.54 -0.33
C VAL A 33 7.90 12.92 0.23
N VAL A 34 6.92 13.69 0.73
CA VAL A 34 7.16 15.09 1.18
C VAL A 34 7.33 15.22 2.70
N MET A 35 7.24 14.12 3.45
CA MET A 35 7.36 14.15 4.89
C MET A 35 8.80 14.45 5.36
N PRO A 36 8.99 15.16 6.50
CA PRO A 36 10.29 15.45 7.08
C PRO A 36 10.93 14.23 7.80
N ILE A 37 10.44 13.03 7.51
CA ILE A 37 10.91 11.73 8.02
C ILE A 37 10.81 10.69 6.91
N ASN A 38 11.52 9.57 7.05
CA ASN A 38 11.45 8.51 6.05
C ASN A 38 10.14 7.74 6.21
N VAL A 39 9.24 7.88 5.24
CA VAL A 39 8.03 7.06 5.16
C VAL A 39 8.16 6.22 3.90
N LEU A 40 8.63 4.99 4.04
CA LEU A 40 8.80 4.07 2.92
C LEU A 40 7.49 3.30 2.72
N VAL A 41 6.98 3.26 1.50
CA VAL A 41 5.67 2.69 1.22
C VAL A 41 5.80 1.31 0.60
N GLN A 42 4.96 0.37 1.04
CA GLN A 42 4.81 -0.94 0.44
C GLN A 42 3.52 -0.95 -0.39
N MET A 43 3.54 -1.59 -1.56
CA MET A 43 2.36 -1.73 -2.42
C MET A 43 1.41 -2.78 -1.82
N PRO A 44 0.15 -2.46 -1.50
CA PRO A 44 -0.79 -3.44 -0.95
C PRO A 44 -0.98 -4.65 -1.86
N SER A 45 -1.05 -5.84 -1.28
CA SER A 45 -0.97 -7.10 -2.03
C SER A 45 -2.31 -7.80 -2.25
N CYS A 46 -3.30 -7.57 -1.36
CA CYS A 46 -4.55 -8.32 -1.30
C CYS A 46 -5.74 -7.35 -1.16
N VAL A 47 -6.29 -6.90 -2.29
CA VAL A 47 -7.48 -6.03 -2.32
C VAL A 47 -8.44 -6.53 -3.42
N PRO A 48 -9.62 -7.07 -3.07
CA PRO A 48 -10.02 -7.51 -1.72
C PRO A 48 -9.13 -8.66 -1.21
N SER A 49 -9.21 -8.96 0.08
CA SER A 49 -8.44 -10.04 0.71
C SER A 49 -8.90 -11.44 0.25
N ALA A 50 -10.19 -11.60 -0.05
CA ALA A 50 -10.80 -12.85 -0.50
C ALA A 50 -11.73 -12.62 -1.72
N PRO A 51 -11.19 -12.53 -2.95
CA PRO A 51 -11.99 -12.33 -4.16
C PRO A 51 -13.14 -13.34 -4.31
N GLY A 52 -14.34 -12.83 -4.56
CA GLY A 52 -15.57 -13.64 -4.70
C GLY A 52 -16.26 -14.02 -3.38
N LEU A 53 -15.64 -13.78 -2.22
CA LEU A 53 -16.22 -14.03 -0.90
C LEU A 53 -16.62 -12.74 -0.16
N GLU A 54 -16.13 -11.59 -0.61
CA GLU A 54 -16.41 -10.29 -0.01
C GLU A 54 -16.54 -9.18 -1.07
N HIS A 55 -16.89 -7.98 -0.61
CA HIS A 55 -16.96 -6.78 -1.43
C HIS A 55 -16.16 -5.66 -0.77
N ALA A 56 -15.14 -5.16 -1.48
CA ALA A 56 -14.35 -4.00 -1.10
C ALA A 56 -14.74 -2.78 -1.95
N GLY A 57 -14.24 -1.60 -1.59
CA GLY A 57 -14.42 -0.39 -2.40
C GLY A 57 -13.61 -0.40 -3.69
N ALA A 58 -12.62 -1.30 -3.81
CA ALA A 58 -11.78 -1.46 -4.99
C ALA A 58 -11.26 -2.90 -5.15
N GLU A 59 -10.63 -3.14 -6.29
CA GLU A 59 -9.85 -4.35 -6.60
C GLU A 59 -8.49 -3.89 -7.14
N LEU A 60 -7.40 -4.52 -6.70
CA LEU A 60 -6.06 -4.28 -7.23
C LEU A 60 -5.64 -5.42 -8.14
N THR A 61 -5.19 -5.07 -9.33
CA THR A 61 -4.72 -6.01 -10.36
C THR A 61 -3.19 -6.07 -10.40
N VAL A 62 -2.67 -7.06 -11.13
CA VAL A 62 -1.22 -7.16 -11.41
C VAL A 62 -0.70 -5.91 -12.13
N ALA A 63 -1.52 -5.27 -12.98
CA ALA A 63 -1.14 -4.05 -13.67
C ALA A 63 -0.97 -2.87 -12.68
N ASP A 64 -1.88 -2.73 -11.72
CA ASP A 64 -1.80 -1.71 -10.68
C ASP A 64 -0.56 -1.89 -9.81
N VAL A 65 -0.26 -3.13 -9.41
CA VAL A 65 0.95 -3.46 -8.65
C VAL A 65 2.20 -3.14 -9.48
N THR A 66 2.23 -3.53 -10.75
CA THR A 66 3.37 -3.27 -11.64
C THR A 66 3.62 -1.77 -11.83
N GLU A 67 2.55 -0.99 -11.98
CA GLU A 67 2.62 0.47 -12.09
C GLU A 67 3.17 1.09 -10.80
N ALA A 68 2.58 0.74 -9.65
CA ALA A 68 2.96 1.32 -8.36
C ALA A 68 4.38 0.96 -7.95
N MET A 69 4.84 -0.24 -8.28
CA MET A 69 6.22 -0.68 -8.01
C MET A 69 7.27 0.13 -8.78
N ALA A 70 6.88 0.91 -9.79
CA ALA A 70 7.76 1.85 -10.50
C ALA A 70 7.75 3.27 -9.90
N TRP A 71 6.89 3.56 -8.93
CA TRP A 71 6.86 4.87 -8.27
C TRP A 71 8.06 5.01 -7.34
N GLU A 72 8.49 6.27 -7.14
CA GLU A 72 9.50 6.59 -6.14
C GLU A 72 9.05 6.06 -4.77
N ASN A 73 9.97 5.69 -3.88
CA ASN A 73 9.62 5.40 -2.48
C ASN A 73 8.62 4.23 -2.23
N ILE A 74 8.14 3.54 -3.28
CA ILE A 74 7.53 2.21 -3.19
C ILE A 74 8.66 1.19 -3.19
N ILE A 75 8.85 0.52 -2.05
CA ILE A 75 10.07 -0.27 -1.77
C ILE A 75 9.84 -1.78 -1.75
N GLY A 76 8.61 -2.22 -1.99
CA GLY A 76 8.26 -3.63 -1.97
C GLY A 76 6.76 -3.86 -1.96
N LEU A 77 6.39 -5.14 -1.94
CA LEU A 77 5.02 -5.56 -1.71
C LEU A 77 4.72 -5.52 -0.21
N GLY A 78 3.48 -5.16 0.15
CA GLY A 78 2.95 -5.21 1.51
C GLY A 78 2.77 -6.65 1.99
N GLU A 79 2.13 -6.83 3.13
CA GLU A 79 1.93 -8.17 3.67
C GLU A 79 1.09 -9.03 2.71
N VAL A 80 1.57 -10.21 2.35
CA VAL A 80 0.83 -11.14 1.48
C VAL A 80 0.04 -12.09 2.36
N MET A 81 -1.24 -11.78 2.53
CA MET A 81 -2.13 -12.53 3.42
C MET A 81 -2.87 -13.67 2.73
N ASN A 82 -2.98 -13.66 1.40
CA ASN A 82 -3.49 -14.79 0.62
C ASN A 82 -2.44 -15.91 0.52
N PHE A 83 -2.04 -16.47 1.66
CA PHE A 83 -1.07 -17.57 1.76
C PHE A 83 -1.40 -18.77 0.84
N PRO A 84 -2.67 -19.21 0.69
CA PRO A 84 -2.99 -20.31 -0.23
C PRO A 84 -2.76 -19.99 -1.72
N GLY A 85 -2.72 -18.71 -2.09
CA GLY A 85 -2.56 -18.25 -3.46
C GLY A 85 -1.11 -17.93 -3.88
N VAL A 86 -0.15 -18.04 -2.96
CA VAL A 86 1.30 -17.87 -3.22
C VAL A 86 1.93 -19.20 -3.58
#